data_AF-A0A922CDJ7-F1
#
_entry.id   AF-A0A922CDJ7-F1
#
_cell.length_a   1.000
_cell.length_b   1.000
_cell.length_c   1.000
_cell.angle_alpha   90.00
_cell.angle_beta   90.00
_cell.angle_gamma   90.00
#
_symmetry.space_group_name_H-M   'P 1'
#
loop_
_entity.id
_entity.type
_entity.pdbx_description
1 polymer ?
#
loop_
_entity_poly.entity_id
_entity_poly.type
_entity_poly.pdbx_seq_one_letter_code
_entity_poly.pdbx_strand_id
1 'polypeptide(L)'
;MTRYSDSKSQRNVFTRYALLKAMIKDVIRLETQYWSLVEIPRQEKAETVPAFVLRACAIMEKTQKSGEGVKTSSKLAEEAADRRERIERLNDMTTSQIETENTQMTNDLYRLLKKYTGLRNLIRELKSEYVSSKVYPMFPRYTMLKDMIKDIMHDPDYMEVCHEVDP
;
A
#
# COMPACT_ATOMS: atom_id res chain seq x y z
N MET A 1 3.75 10.32 -11.45
CA MET A 1 4.40 10.09 -12.76
C MET A 1 5.24 11.29 -13.26
N THR A 2 4.92 12.52 -12.87
CA THR A 2 5.56 13.76 -13.37
C THR A 2 7.08 13.80 -13.15
N ARG A 3 7.57 13.50 -11.94
CA ARG A 3 9.00 13.62 -11.60
C ARG A 3 9.96 12.81 -12.49
N TYR A 4 9.60 11.60 -12.90
CA TYR A 4 10.45 10.81 -13.81
C TYR A 4 10.42 11.38 -15.22
N SER A 5 9.25 11.80 -15.71
CA SER A 5 9.11 12.49 -16.99
C SER A 5 9.93 13.78 -17.01
N ASP A 6 9.79 14.61 -15.97
CA ASP A 6 10.52 15.87 -15.81
C ASP A 6 12.02 15.66 -15.79
N SER A 7 12.49 14.56 -15.18
CA SER A 7 13.93 14.24 -15.14
C SER A 7 14.55 14.08 -16.54
N LYS A 8 13.75 13.74 -17.57
CA LYS A 8 14.22 13.59 -18.96
C LYS A 8 14.64 14.91 -19.59
N SER A 9 14.13 16.04 -19.07
CA SER A 9 14.54 17.39 -19.52
C SER A 9 15.96 17.77 -19.07
N GLN A 10 16.50 17.07 -18.08
CA GLN A 10 17.83 17.36 -17.54
C GLN A 10 18.93 16.83 -18.47
N ARG A 11 19.64 17.76 -19.12
CA ARG A 11 20.79 17.47 -19.99
C ARG A 11 22.01 16.98 -19.20
N ASN A 12 22.18 17.45 -17.96
CA ASN A 12 23.29 17.03 -17.11
C ASN A 12 23.01 15.64 -16.49
N VAL A 13 23.81 14.65 -16.88
CA VAL A 13 23.67 13.25 -16.43
C VAL A 13 23.89 13.11 -14.93
N PHE A 14 24.78 13.90 -14.31
CA PHE A 14 25.02 13.87 -12.86
C PHE A 14 23.80 14.39 -12.09
N THR A 15 23.21 15.49 -12.56
CA THR A 15 21.97 16.03 -11.97
C THR A 15 20.84 15.03 -12.12
N ARG A 16 20.67 14.45 -13.31
CA ARG A 16 19.63 13.45 -13.55
C ARG A 16 19.83 12.19 -12.71
N TYR A 17 21.07 11.71 -12.58
CA TYR A 17 21.42 10.61 -11.70
C TYR A 17 21.01 10.87 -10.25
N ALA A 18 21.29 12.08 -9.72
CA ALA A 18 20.89 12.46 -8.38
C ALA A 18 19.35 12.46 -8.21
N LEU A 19 18.61 12.91 -9.23
CA LEU A 19 17.13 12.87 -9.22
C LEU A 19 16.58 11.43 -9.23
N LEU A 20 17.10 10.54 -10.09
CA LEU A 20 16.69 9.12 -10.12
C LEU A 20 16.94 8.45 -8.77
N LYS A 21 18.12 8.69 -8.20
CA LYS A 21 18.47 8.22 -6.86
C LYS A 21 17.52 8.75 -5.78
N ALA A 22 17.14 10.03 -5.83
CA ALA A 22 16.21 10.62 -4.89
C ALA A 22 14.82 10.00 -4.98
N MET A 23 14.29 9.82 -6.21
CA MET A 23 12.99 9.16 -6.43
C MET A 23 12.94 7.77 -5.79
N ILE A 24 13.96 6.94 -6.04
CA ILE A 24 14.03 5.58 -5.48
C ILE A 24 14.14 5.63 -3.95
N LYS A 25 14.96 6.54 -3.40
CA LYS A 25 15.10 6.70 -1.94
C LYS A 25 13.79 7.13 -1.27
N ASP A 26 13.01 8.00 -1.90
CA ASP A 26 11.73 8.47 -1.36
C ASP A 26 10.75 7.29 -1.19
N VAL A 27 10.71 6.39 -2.17
CA VAL A 27 9.87 5.18 -2.15
C VAL A 27 10.40 4.16 -1.14
N ILE A 28 11.70 3.86 -1.13
CA ILE A 28 12.31 2.92 -0.18
C ILE A 28 12.12 3.37 1.28
N ARG A 29 12.08 4.69 1.53
CA ARG A 29 11.83 5.22 2.86
C ARG A 29 10.50 4.73 3.43
N LEU A 30 9.48 4.50 2.59
CA LEU A 30 8.20 3.92 3.02
C LEU A 30 8.40 2.56 3.67
N GLU A 31 9.23 1.69 3.09
CA GLU A 31 9.50 0.35 3.63
C GLU A 31 10.30 0.38 4.94
N THR A 32 11.07 1.44 5.20
CA THR A 32 11.75 1.64 6.49
C THR A 32 10.84 2.21 7.59
N GLN A 33 9.66 2.74 7.24
CA GLN A 33 8.66 3.22 8.19
C GLN A 33 7.77 2.06 8.67
N TYR A 34 8.38 1.03 9.28
CA TYR A 34 7.72 -0.22 9.71
C TYR A 34 6.44 -0.03 10.54
N TRP A 35 6.32 1.07 11.29
CA TRP A 35 5.14 1.38 12.11
C TRP A 35 3.90 1.77 11.29
N SER A 36 4.06 2.18 10.03
CA SER A 36 2.96 2.53 9.13
C SER A 36 2.58 1.41 8.15
N LEU A 37 3.38 0.34 8.05
CA LEU A 37 3.17 -0.75 7.09
C LEU A 37 2.96 -2.09 7.81
N VAL A 38 1.71 -2.56 7.80
CA VAL A 38 1.32 -3.86 8.39
C VAL A 38 1.75 -5.00 7.47
N GLU A 39 2.47 -5.98 8.00
CA GLU A 39 2.73 -7.23 7.27
C GLU A 39 1.48 -8.11 7.32
N ILE A 40 0.87 -8.34 6.15
CA ILE A 40 -0.26 -9.24 6.00
C ILE A 40 0.26 -10.55 5.37
N PRO A 41 0.14 -11.69 6.07
CA PRO A 41 0.52 -12.99 5.53
C PRO A 41 -0.25 -13.30 4.23
N ARG A 42 0.34 -14.13 3.36
CA ARG A 42 -0.37 -14.58 2.15
C ARG A 42 -1.54 -15.49 2.52
N GLN A 43 -2.61 -15.42 1.73
CA GLN A 43 -3.73 -16.35 1.82
C GLN A 43 -3.24 -17.79 1.65
N GLU A 44 -3.66 -18.68 2.54
CA GLU A 44 -3.33 -20.10 2.44
C GLU A 44 -4.21 -20.79 1.39
N LYS A 45 -3.69 -21.82 0.72
CA LYS A 45 -4.45 -22.50 -0.37
C LYS A 45 -5.79 -23.08 0.08
N ALA A 46 -5.89 -23.50 1.34
CA ALA A 46 -7.12 -24.04 1.92
C ALA A 46 -8.03 -22.97 2.56
N GLU A 47 -7.55 -21.73 2.68
CA GLU A 47 -8.26 -20.64 3.34
C GLU A 47 -9.24 -19.97 2.38
N THR A 48 -10.50 -19.82 2.80
CA THR A 48 -11.50 -19.10 2.02
C THR A 48 -11.22 -17.60 2.02
N VAL A 49 -11.70 -16.89 0.99
CA VAL A 49 -11.52 -15.43 0.88
C VAL A 49 -12.06 -14.67 2.12
N PRO A 50 -13.27 -14.97 2.65
CA PRO A 50 -13.77 -14.31 3.85
C PRO A 50 -12.89 -14.57 5.08
N ALA A 51 -12.40 -15.80 5.27
CA ALA A 51 -11.53 -16.14 6.39
C ALA A 51 -10.22 -15.37 6.32
N PHE A 52 -9.63 -15.27 5.13
CA PHE A 52 -8.43 -14.48 4.88
C PHE A 52 -8.62 -12.99 5.17
N VAL A 53 -9.72 -12.40 4.69
CA VAL A 53 -10.03 -10.98 4.92
C VAL A 53 -10.19 -10.70 6.42
N LEU A 54 -10.94 -11.54 7.15
CA LEU A 54 -11.12 -11.38 8.60
C LEU A 54 -9.78 -11.51 9.34
N ARG A 55 -8.91 -12.44 8.93
CA ARG A 55 -7.56 -12.58 9.50
C ARG A 55 -6.72 -11.32 9.26
N ALA A 56 -6.76 -10.76 8.05
CA ALA A 56 -6.06 -9.51 7.73
C ALA A 56 -6.58 -8.33 8.57
N CYS A 57 -7.89 -8.17 8.71
CA CYS A 57 -8.51 -7.15 9.57
C CYS A 57 -8.04 -7.27 11.03
N ALA A 58 -8.03 -8.49 11.59
CA ALA A 58 -7.59 -8.73 12.96
C ALA A 58 -6.11 -8.34 13.17
N ILE A 59 -5.25 -8.54 12.17
CA ILE A 59 -3.84 -8.12 12.22
C ILE A 59 -3.73 -6.58 12.19
N MET A 60 -4.50 -5.92 11.33
CA MET A 60 -4.54 -4.46 11.23
C MET A 60 -5.00 -3.82 12.55
N GLU A 61 -6.08 -4.33 13.14
CA GLU A 61 -6.61 -3.84 14.42
C GLU A 61 -5.59 -3.97 15.56
N LYS A 62 -4.87 -5.09 15.65
CA LYS A 62 -3.82 -5.29 16.66
C LYS A 62 -2.68 -4.28 16.49
N THR A 63 -2.31 -3.99 15.23
CA THR A 63 -1.23 -3.07 14.94
C THR A 63 -1.62 -1.62 15.27
N GLN A 64 -2.85 -1.21 14.98
CA GLN A 64 -3.35 0.12 15.35
C GLN A 64 -3.43 0.32 16.88
N LYS A 65 -3.95 -0.67 17.62
CA LYS A 65 -4.05 -0.59 19.09
C LYS A 65 -2.70 -0.46 19.79
N SER A 66 -1.62 -0.96 19.18
CA SER A 66 -0.27 -0.83 19.73
C SER A 66 0.36 0.56 19.51
N GLY A 67 -0.19 1.37 18.60
CA GLY A 67 0.32 2.72 18.26
C GLY A 67 -0.56 3.87 18.77
N GLU A 68 -1.82 3.60 19.13
CA GLU A 68 -2.68 4.59 19.76
C GLU A 68 -2.29 4.80 21.22
N GLY A 69 -1.78 6.00 21.54
CA GLY A 69 -1.68 6.48 22.92
C GLY A 69 -3.05 6.52 23.62
N VAL A 70 -3.09 6.98 24.88
CA VAL A 70 -4.33 7.07 25.68
C VAL A 70 -5.45 7.73 24.86
N LYS A 71 -6.52 6.99 24.58
CA LYS A 71 -7.69 7.49 23.85
C LYS A 71 -8.27 8.68 24.61
N THR A 72 -8.43 9.80 23.93
CA THR A 72 -9.05 10.99 24.51
C THR A 72 -10.56 10.73 24.71
N SER A 73 -11.16 11.39 25.69
CA SER A 73 -12.61 11.33 25.93
C SER A 73 -13.42 11.65 24.65
N SER A 74 -12.92 12.58 23.83
CA SER A 74 -13.51 12.92 22.53
C SER A 74 -13.54 11.74 21.55
N LYS A 75 -12.43 10.99 21.41
CA LYS A 75 -12.38 9.82 20.52
C LYS A 75 -13.32 8.70 20.96
N LEU A 76 -13.45 8.51 22.27
CA LEU A 76 -14.38 7.51 22.83
C LEU A 76 -15.84 7.88 22.57
N ALA A 77 -16.18 9.18 22.65
CA ALA A 77 -17.52 9.68 22.34
C ALA A 77 -17.85 9.53 20.84
N GLU A 78 -16.88 9.80 19.96
CA GLU A 78 -16.99 9.61 18.51
C GLU A 78 -17.21 8.13 18.15
N GLU A 79 -16.36 7.22 18.67
CA GLU A 79 -16.52 5.76 18.47
C GLU A 79 -17.89 5.26 18.95
N ALA A 80 -18.41 5.83 20.04
CA ALA A 80 -19.73 5.47 20.57
C ALA A 80 -20.87 6.01 19.70
N ALA A 81 -20.73 7.20 19.10
CA ALA A 81 -21.69 7.78 18.17
C ALA A 81 -21.75 6.97 16.87
N ASP A 82 -20.59 6.68 16.26
CA ASP A 82 -20.47 5.85 15.06
C ASP A 82 -21.10 4.47 15.27
N ARG A 83 -20.88 3.88 16.45
CA ARG A 83 -21.47 2.59 16.79
C ARG A 83 -23.00 2.65 16.88
N ARG A 84 -23.56 3.73 17.41
CA ARG A 84 -25.03 3.92 17.49
C ARG A 84 -25.63 4.11 16.11
N GLU A 85 -25.07 4.99 15.29
CA GLU A 85 -25.51 5.23 13.92
C GLU A 85 -25.47 3.93 13.09
N ARG A 86 -24.39 3.15 13.25
CA ARG A 86 -24.28 1.84 12.59
C ARG A 86 -25.37 0.86 13.01
N ILE A 87 -25.71 0.81 14.30
CA ILE A 87 -26.79 -0.07 14.79
C ILE A 87 -28.14 0.38 14.24
N GLU A 88 -28.41 1.69 14.24
CA GLU A 88 -29.66 2.26 13.71
C GLU A 88 -29.84 1.92 12.23
N ARG A 89 -28.82 2.14 11.40
CA ARG A 89 -28.83 1.75 9.98
C ARG A 89 -29.12 0.26 9.78
N LEU A 90 -28.51 -0.60 10.60
CA LEU A 90 -28.69 -2.06 10.48
C LEU A 90 -30.10 -2.51 10.89
N ASN A 91 -30.78 -1.79 11.79
CA ASN A 91 -32.15 -2.12 12.18
C ASN A 91 -33.15 -1.92 11.03
N ASP A 92 -32.87 -0.99 10.11
CA ASP A 92 -33.70 -0.71 8.94
C ASP A 92 -33.43 -1.67 7.76
N MET A 93 -32.45 -2.57 7.90
CA MET A 93 -32.05 -3.52 6.85
C MET A 93 -32.54 -4.93 7.15
N THR A 94 -32.93 -5.64 6.09
CA THR A 94 -33.19 -7.07 6.16
C THR A 94 -31.89 -7.87 6.26
N THR A 95 -31.94 -9.07 6.83
CA THR A 95 -30.79 -10.00 6.91
C THR A 95 -30.15 -10.23 5.54
N SER A 96 -30.95 -10.39 4.48
CA SER A 96 -30.44 -10.60 3.12
C SER A 96 -29.68 -9.39 2.56
N GLN A 97 -30.13 -8.16 2.87
CA GLN A 97 -29.40 -6.95 2.50
C GLN A 97 -28.06 -6.85 3.24
N ILE A 98 -28.05 -7.19 4.53
CA ILE A 98 -26.82 -7.21 5.35
C ILE A 98 -25.82 -8.25 4.80
N GLU A 99 -26.28 -9.45 4.46
CA GLU A 99 -25.44 -10.51 3.87
C GLU A 99 -24.86 -10.10 2.51
N THR A 100 -25.66 -9.43 1.68
CA THR A 100 -25.23 -8.91 0.38
C THR A 100 -24.14 -7.85 0.54
N GLU A 101 -24.35 -6.88 1.44
CA GLU A 101 -23.36 -5.83 1.75
C GLU A 101 -22.08 -6.45 2.33
N ASN A 102 -22.17 -7.41 3.25
CA ASN A 102 -21.02 -8.12 3.81
C ASN A 102 -20.21 -8.85 2.74
N THR A 103 -20.87 -9.48 1.78
CA THR A 103 -20.22 -10.16 0.66
C THR A 103 -19.47 -9.15 -0.22
N GLN A 104 -20.11 -8.03 -0.53
CA GLN A 104 -19.50 -6.95 -1.33
C GLN A 104 -18.27 -6.38 -0.61
N MET A 105 -18.40 -5.99 0.66
CA MET A 105 -17.29 -5.48 1.47
C MET A 105 -16.13 -6.47 1.56
N THR A 106 -16.43 -7.77 1.73
CA THR A 106 -15.40 -8.81 1.77
C THR A 106 -14.61 -8.86 0.47
N ASN A 107 -15.29 -8.79 -0.68
CA ASN A 107 -14.65 -8.78 -1.99
C ASN A 107 -13.82 -7.51 -2.21
N ASP A 108 -14.33 -6.35 -1.80
CA ASP A 108 -13.63 -5.07 -1.95
C ASP A 108 -12.37 -5.03 -1.08
N LEU A 109 -12.47 -5.46 0.18
CA LEU A 109 -11.31 -5.61 1.07
C LEU A 109 -10.30 -6.60 0.49
N TYR A 110 -10.75 -7.73 -0.07
CA TYR A 110 -9.85 -8.70 -0.69
C TYR A 110 -9.05 -8.10 -1.86
N ARG A 111 -9.69 -7.31 -2.73
CA ARG A 111 -9.02 -6.60 -3.82
C ARG A 111 -8.00 -5.58 -3.29
N LEU A 112 -8.38 -4.79 -2.28
CA LEU A 112 -7.47 -3.84 -1.64
C LEU A 112 -6.26 -4.53 -1.00
N LEU A 113 -6.47 -5.66 -0.31
CA LEU A 113 -5.40 -6.47 0.29
C LEU A 113 -4.42 -6.99 -0.77
N LYS A 114 -4.91 -7.41 -1.94
CA LYS A 114 -4.06 -7.82 -3.06
C LYS A 114 -3.20 -6.66 -3.56
N LYS A 115 -3.80 -5.51 -3.85
CA LYS A 115 -3.08 -4.31 -4.31
C LYS A 115 -2.03 -3.85 -3.31
N TYR A 116 -2.40 -3.78 -2.03
CA TYR A 116 -1.48 -3.46 -0.95
C TYR A 116 -0.28 -4.40 -0.92
N THR A 117 -0.53 -5.70 -1.03
CA THR A 117 0.51 -6.72 -1.03
C THR A 117 1.41 -6.61 -2.26
N GLY A 118 0.84 -6.39 -3.44
CA GLY A 118 1.59 -6.17 -4.69
C GLY A 118 2.53 -4.98 -4.59
N LEU A 119 2.00 -3.80 -4.25
CA LEU A 119 2.79 -2.58 -4.03
C LEU A 119 3.90 -2.79 -2.98
N ARG A 120 3.61 -3.49 -1.88
CA ARG A 120 4.60 -3.77 -0.83
C ARG A 120 5.74 -4.66 -1.33
N ASN A 121 5.45 -5.64 -2.19
CA ASN A 121 6.48 -6.47 -2.81
C ASN A 121 7.34 -5.65 -3.77
N LEU A 122 6.75 -4.80 -4.61
CA LEU A 122 7.48 -3.90 -5.50
C LEU A 122 8.45 -2.99 -4.73
N ILE A 123 8.02 -2.43 -3.59
CA ILE A 123 8.91 -1.58 -2.77
C ILE A 123 10.07 -2.41 -2.16
N ARG A 124 9.80 -3.64 -1.71
CA ARG A 124 10.83 -4.56 -1.18
C ARG A 124 11.87 -4.94 -2.25
N GLU A 125 11.41 -5.27 -3.45
CA GLU A 125 12.27 -5.61 -4.59
C GLU A 125 13.11 -4.40 -5.02
N LEU A 126 12.47 -3.23 -5.19
CA LEU A 126 13.14 -1.97 -5.48
C LEU A 126 14.26 -1.66 -4.47
N LYS A 127 14.00 -1.88 -3.18
CA LYS A 127 15.02 -1.71 -2.14
C LYS A 127 16.19 -2.67 -2.34
N SER A 128 15.90 -3.95 -2.56
CA SER A 128 16.92 -4.98 -2.77
C SER A 128 17.82 -4.64 -3.97
N GLU A 129 17.21 -4.28 -5.10
CA GLU A 129 17.92 -3.88 -6.33
C GLU A 129 18.70 -2.59 -6.14
N TYR A 130 18.11 -1.58 -5.49
CA TYR A 130 18.79 -0.33 -5.21
C TYR A 130 20.00 -0.51 -4.30
N VAL A 131 19.91 -1.36 -3.27
CA VAL A 131 21.03 -1.71 -2.40
C VAL A 131 22.11 -2.44 -3.19
N SER A 132 21.74 -3.44 -3.97
CA SER A 132 22.66 -4.22 -4.81
C SER A 132 23.37 -3.34 -5.84
N SER A 133 22.69 -2.35 -6.40
CA SER A 133 23.28 -1.41 -7.37
C SER A 133 24.43 -0.56 -6.81
N LYS A 134 24.57 -0.45 -5.48
CA LYS A 134 25.59 0.39 -4.84
C LYS A 134 27.01 -0.04 -5.11
N VAL A 135 27.23 -1.30 -5.49
CA VAL A 135 28.55 -1.82 -5.84
C VAL A 135 29.07 -1.27 -7.17
N TYR A 136 28.19 -0.75 -8.03
CA TYR A 136 28.55 -0.25 -9.34
C TYR A 136 28.88 1.25 -9.34
N PRO A 137 29.84 1.68 -10.19
CA PRO A 137 30.14 3.09 -10.38
C PRO A 137 28.97 3.83 -11.06
N MET A 138 29.01 5.16 -11.05
CA MET A 138 27.89 6.01 -11.46
C MET A 138 27.31 5.68 -12.85
N PHE A 139 28.15 5.47 -13.86
CA PHE A 139 27.68 5.28 -15.24
C PHE A 139 26.86 3.99 -15.45
N PRO A 140 27.34 2.78 -15.09
CA PRO A 140 26.50 1.58 -15.13
C PRO A 140 25.28 1.71 -14.23
N ARG A 141 25.49 2.27 -13.03
CA ARG A 141 24.43 2.42 -12.03
C ARG A 141 23.31 3.33 -12.50
N TYR A 142 23.61 4.38 -13.26
CA TYR A 142 22.60 5.28 -13.83
C TYR A 142 21.59 4.51 -14.69
N THR A 143 22.05 3.59 -15.53
CA THR A 143 21.18 2.75 -16.34
C THR A 143 20.31 1.87 -15.44
N MET A 144 20.89 1.23 -14.43
CA MET A 144 20.13 0.42 -13.47
C MET A 144 19.04 1.23 -12.74
N LEU A 145 19.36 2.42 -12.21
CA LEU A 145 18.37 3.25 -11.49
C LEU A 145 17.22 3.69 -12.42
N LYS A 146 17.54 4.00 -13.68
CA LYS A 146 16.54 4.35 -14.68
C LYS A 146 15.64 3.16 -15.00
N ASP A 147 16.21 1.96 -15.11
CA ASP A 147 15.46 0.75 -15.44
C ASP A 147 14.58 0.33 -14.26
N MET A 148 15.07 0.33 -13.01
CA MET A 148 14.25 0.12 -11.80
C MET A 148 12.99 1.01 -11.77
N ILE A 149 13.13 2.30 -12.09
CA ILE A 149 11.99 3.24 -12.12
C ILE A 149 11.02 2.87 -13.24
N LYS A 150 11.53 2.49 -14.42
CA LYS A 150 10.67 2.04 -15.52
C LYS A 150 9.96 0.76 -15.16
N ASP A 151 10.65 -0.21 -14.57
CA ASP A 151 10.09 -1.53 -14.27
C ASP A 151 8.89 -1.38 -13.34
N ILE A 152 9.02 -0.58 -12.27
CA ILE A 152 7.86 -0.22 -11.41
C ILE A 152 6.75 0.47 -12.20
N MET A 153 7.09 1.44 -13.07
CA MET A 153 6.08 2.19 -13.82
C MET A 153 5.31 1.35 -14.84
N HIS A 154 5.82 0.19 -15.25
CA HIS A 154 5.12 -0.73 -16.15
C HIS A 154 4.64 -1.99 -15.42
N ASP A 155 4.85 -2.08 -14.11
CA ASP A 155 4.42 -3.23 -13.33
C ASP A 155 2.89 -3.28 -13.23
N PRO A 156 2.26 -4.43 -13.49
CA PRO A 156 0.80 -4.57 -13.41
C PRO A 156 0.21 -4.16 -12.05
N ASP A 157 0.86 -4.51 -10.93
CA ASP A 157 0.36 -4.21 -9.59
C ASP A 157 0.38 -2.70 -9.31
N TYR A 158 1.36 -1.98 -9.88
CA TYR A 158 1.42 -0.51 -9.81
C TYR A 158 0.42 0.15 -10.75
N MET A 159 0.27 -0.38 -11.97
CA MET A 159 -0.64 0.16 -12.98
C MET A 159 -2.11 0.00 -12.58
N GLU A 160 -2.48 -1.14 -11.98
CA GLU A 160 -3.82 -1.38 -11.46
C GLU A 160 -4.24 -0.27 -10.48
N VAL A 161 -3.34 0.15 -9.60
CA VAL A 161 -3.62 1.21 -8.62
C VAL A 161 -3.65 2.59 -9.27
N CYS A 162 -2.84 2.85 -10.29
CA CYS A 162 -2.82 4.14 -10.98
C CYS A 162 -4.08 4.40 -11.82
N HIS A 163 -4.69 3.34 -12.37
CA HIS A 163 -5.89 3.45 -13.21
C HIS A 163 -7.20 3.64 -12.44
N GLU A 164 -7.20 3.45 -11.12
CA GLU A 164 -8.40 3.66 -10.28
C GLU A 164 -8.57 5.10 -9.78
N VAL A 165 -7.58 5.96 -10.01
CA VAL A 165 -7.58 7.35 -9.52
C VAL A 165 -8.18 8.33 -10.55
N ASP A 166 -8.60 7.85 -11.72
CA ASP A 166 -9.33 8.64 -12.72
C ASP A 166 -10.85 8.32 -12.63
N PRO A 167 -11.66 9.17 -11.96
CA PRO A 167 -13.12 9.15 -12.08
C PRO A 167 -13.63 9.69 -13.43
#